data_AF-A0A958J8H5-F1
#
_entry.id   AF-A0A958J8H5-F1
#
_cell.length_a   1.000
_cell.length_b   1.000
_cell.length_c   1.000
_cell.angle_alpha   90.00
_cell.angle_beta   90.00
_cell.angle_gamma   90.00
#
_symmetry.space_group_name_H-M   'P 1'
#
loop_
_entity.id
_entity.type
_entity.pdbx_description
1 polymer ?
#
loop_
_entity_poly.entity_id
_entity_poly.type
_entity_poly.pdbx_seq_one_letter_code
_entity_poly.pdbx_strand_id
1 'polypeptide(L)'
;MRCFPAQIIALAGLLLLFACGGDDTAHTALATVDGATIDADEFRPRLQEFLNSSGLEDSPQVRSRILDNVVNEYVLEDYVDASDLRRDPKLMA
;
A
#
# COMPACT_ATOMS: atom_id res chain seq x y z
N MET A 1 50.25 33.58 -10.06
CA MET A 1 49.19 32.70 -10.57
C MET A 1 47.84 33.33 -10.25
N ARG A 2 46.91 33.26 -11.21
CA ARG A 2 45.73 34.13 -11.39
C ARG A 2 44.54 33.76 -10.47
N CYS A 3 43.97 34.79 -9.85
CA CYS A 3 42.55 35.14 -9.67
C CYS A 3 41.39 34.10 -9.67
N PHE A 4 40.61 34.14 -8.56
CA PHE A 4 39.13 34.11 -8.41
C PHE A 4 38.33 32.82 -8.71
N PRO A 5 37.11 32.62 -8.12
CA PRO A 5 36.56 33.14 -6.85
C PRO A 5 36.00 32.06 -5.91
N ALA A 6 35.89 32.43 -4.64
CA ALA A 6 35.11 31.81 -3.57
C ALA A 6 33.57 31.88 -3.79
N GLN A 7 33.08 31.65 -5.01
CA GLN A 7 31.65 31.69 -5.35
C GLN A 7 30.99 30.32 -5.56
N ILE A 8 31.76 29.23 -5.61
CA ILE A 8 31.20 27.89 -5.90
C ILE A 8 30.51 27.27 -4.67
N ILE A 9 30.85 27.69 -3.45
CA ILE A 9 30.30 27.08 -2.23
C ILE A 9 28.83 27.48 -1.98
N ALA A 10 28.34 28.57 -2.58
CA ALA A 10 26.95 28.99 -2.43
C ALA A 10 25.96 28.25 -3.36
N LEU A 11 26.41 27.67 -4.48
CA LEU A 11 25.51 27.02 -5.44
C LEU A 11 25.25 25.53 -5.13
N ALA A 12 26.20 24.86 -4.47
CA ALA A 12 26.05 23.46 -4.07
C ALA A 12 25.06 23.29 -2.90
N GLY A 13 24.91 24.31 -2.04
CA GLY A 13 23.94 24.28 -0.94
C GLY A 13 22.49 24.49 -1.40
N LEU A 14 22.26 25.26 -2.47
CA LEU A 14 20.91 25.56 -2.97
C LEU A 14 20.35 24.46 -3.88
N LEU A 15 21.21 23.68 -4.55
CA LEU A 15 20.78 22.55 -5.39
C LEU A 15 20.43 21.29 -4.58
N LEU A 16 20.87 21.18 -3.33
CA LEU A 16 20.46 20.08 -2.44
C LEU A 16 19.06 20.29 -1.84
N LEU A 17 18.49 21.50 -1.91
CA LEU A 17 17.14 21.77 -1.41
C LEU A 17 16.02 21.42 -2.41
N PHE A 18 16.35 21.13 -3.67
CA PHE A 18 15.37 20.77 -4.71
C PHE A 18 15.47 19.32 -5.19
N ALA A 19 16.41 18.53 -4.65
CA ALA A 19 16.60 17.13 -5.06
C ALA A 19 15.87 16.10 -4.18
N CYS A 20 15.07 16.55 -3.19
CA CYS A 20 14.25 15.67 -2.35
C CYS A 20 12.79 16.13 -2.41
N GLY A 21 12.23 16.10 -3.61
CA GLY A 21 10.85 16.49 -3.91
C GLY A 21 10.15 15.43 -4.76
N GLY A 22 10.42 14.16 -4.48
CA GLY A 22 9.87 13.02 -5.19
C GLY A 22 9.50 11.92 -4.21
N ASP A 23 8.68 12.25 -3.21
CA ASP A 23 7.84 11.24 -2.54
C ASP A 23 6.71 10.86 -3.50
N ASP A 24 7.06 10.24 -4.62
CA ASP A 24 6.13 9.34 -5.28
C ASP A 24 6.22 8.04 -4.50
N THR A 25 5.48 7.94 -3.40
CA THR A 25 5.10 6.67 -2.81
C THR A 25 4.41 5.86 -3.90
N ALA A 26 5.20 5.09 -4.67
CA ALA A 26 4.70 4.26 -5.73
C ALA A 26 3.88 3.14 -5.11
N HIS A 27 2.57 3.36 -5.01
CA HIS A 27 1.60 2.36 -4.59
C HIS A 27 1.69 1.18 -5.54
N THR A 28 2.23 0.07 -5.05
CA THR A 28 2.37 -1.15 -5.84
C THR A 28 1.04 -1.89 -5.78
N ALA A 29 0.28 -1.87 -6.87
CA ALA A 29 -0.95 -2.64 -7.00
C ALA A 29 -0.64 -4.15 -6.94
N LEU A 30 -1.35 -4.87 -6.07
CA LEU A 30 -1.21 -6.32 -5.90
C LEU A 30 -2.35 -7.08 -6.57
N ALA A 31 -3.56 -6.53 -6.56
CA ALA A 31 -4.74 -7.10 -7.22
C ALA A 31 -5.76 -6.01 -7.56
N THR A 32 -6.66 -6.30 -8.50
CA THR A 32 -7.81 -5.44 -8.84
C THR A 32 -9.08 -6.30 -8.88
N VAL A 33 -10.12 -5.87 -8.17
CA VAL A 33 -11.43 -6.53 -8.08
C VAL A 33 -12.50 -5.49 -8.38
N ASP A 34 -13.25 -5.69 -9.46
CA ASP A 34 -14.32 -4.79 -9.96
C ASP A 34 -14.01 -3.28 -9.89
N GLY A 35 -12.79 -2.90 -10.26
CA GLY A 35 -12.34 -1.51 -10.27
C GLY A 35 -11.79 -0.98 -8.95
N ALA A 36 -11.90 -1.73 -7.85
CA ALA A 36 -11.14 -1.50 -6.63
C ALA A 36 -9.74 -2.13 -6.74
N THR A 37 -8.71 -1.39 -6.32
CA THR A 37 -7.32 -1.87 -6.33
C THR A 37 -6.88 -2.14 -4.90
N ILE A 38 -6.30 -3.32 -4.69
CA ILE A 38 -5.65 -3.70 -3.43
C ILE A 38 -4.17 -3.40 -3.58
N ASP A 39 -3.70 -2.42 -2.82
CA ASP A 39 -2.32 -1.95 -2.86
C ASP A 39 -1.44 -2.61 -1.79
N ALA A 40 -0.13 -2.61 -2.03
CA ALA A 40 0.83 -3.16 -1.09
C ALA A 40 0.79 -2.50 0.29
N ASP A 41 0.42 -1.22 0.37
CA ASP A 41 0.31 -0.49 1.63
C ASP A 41 -0.94 -0.87 2.43
N GLU A 42 -2.01 -1.30 1.75
CA GLU A 42 -3.21 -1.86 2.39
C GLU A 42 -2.98 -3.31 2.84
N PHE A 43 -2.29 -4.09 2.01
CA PHE A 43 -2.03 -5.49 2.27
C PHE A 43 -1.03 -5.74 3.42
N ARG A 44 0.04 -4.92 3.51
CA ARG A 44 1.15 -5.15 4.44
C ARG A 44 0.73 -5.14 5.92
N PRO A 45 -0.12 -4.22 6.41
CA PRO A 45 -0.63 -4.26 7.78
C PRO A 45 -1.39 -5.55 8.09
N ARG A 46 -2.26 -6.00 7.17
CA ARG A 46 -3.05 -7.23 7.34
C ARG A 46 -2.18 -8.47 7.39
N LEU A 47 -1.17 -8.55 6.52
CA LEU A 47 -0.17 -9.62 6.57
C LEU A 47 0.58 -9.61 7.92
N GLN A 48 1.02 -8.44 8.38
CA GLN A 48 1.77 -8.33 9.63
C GLN A 48 0.93 -8.76 10.84
N GLU A 49 -0.34 -8.37 10.88
CA GLU A 49 -1.28 -8.79 11.93
C GLU A 49 -1.47 -10.31 11.95
N PHE A 50 -1.64 -10.92 10.78
CA PHE A 50 -1.73 -12.37 10.66
C PHE A 50 -0.45 -13.08 11.14
N LEU A 51 0.72 -12.61 10.73
CA LEU A 51 2.00 -13.21 11.15
C LEU A 51 2.20 -13.07 12.68
N ASN A 52 1.87 -11.91 13.24
CA ASN A 52 1.97 -11.66 14.67
C ASN A 52 1.03 -12.55 15.50
N SER A 53 -0.18 -12.82 15.00
CA SER A 53 -1.19 -13.61 15.71
C SER A 53 -1.00 -15.12 15.53
N SER A 54 -0.53 -15.56 14.37
CA SER A 54 -0.35 -16.98 14.05
C SER A 54 1.01 -17.54 14.48
N GLY A 55 2.03 -16.67 14.63
CA GLY A 55 3.42 -17.07 14.85
C GLY A 55 4.07 -17.74 13.62
N LEU A 56 3.42 -17.67 12.45
CA LEU A 56 3.98 -18.16 11.20
C LEU A 56 5.06 -17.22 10.66
N GLU A 57 6.01 -17.78 9.92
CA GLU A 57 7.02 -17.00 9.22
C GLU A 57 6.49 -16.46 7.89
N ASP A 58 7.01 -15.30 7.47
CA ASP A 58 6.71 -14.74 6.16
C ASP A 58 7.28 -15.65 5.06
N SER A 59 6.39 -16.14 4.20
CA SER A 59 6.73 -16.92 3.02
C SER A 59 5.82 -16.55 1.85
N PRO A 60 6.25 -16.76 0.59
CA PRO A 60 5.42 -16.52 -0.58
C PRO A 60 4.05 -17.22 -0.51
N GLN A 61 4.01 -18.45 0.05
CA GLN A 61 2.77 -19.21 0.21
C GLN A 61 1.83 -18.56 1.22
N VAL A 62 2.35 -18.06 2.34
CA VAL A 62 1.55 -17.32 3.33
C VAL A 62 1.04 -16.02 2.70
N ARG A 63 1.90 -15.24 2.03
CA ARG A 63 1.49 -13.98 1.37
C ARG A 63 0.38 -14.21 0.35
N SER A 64 0.51 -15.22 -0.50
CA SER A 64 -0.52 -15.58 -1.48
C SER A 64 -1.85 -15.90 -0.80
N ARG A 65 -1.86 -16.75 0.24
CA ARG A 65 -3.10 -17.11 0.94
C ARG A 65 -3.79 -15.92 1.59
N ILE A 66 -3.02 -15.01 2.20
CA ILE A 66 -3.59 -13.81 2.80
C ILE A 66 -4.10 -12.87 1.72
N LEU A 67 -3.40 -12.73 0.59
CA LEU A 67 -3.87 -11.91 -0.53
C LEU A 67 -5.17 -12.48 -1.10
N ASP A 68 -5.27 -13.80 -1.26
CA ASP A 68 -6.50 -14.47 -1.73
C ASP A 68 -7.67 -14.22 -0.76
N ASN A 69 -7.42 -14.21 0.55
CA ASN A 69 -8.44 -13.88 1.54
C ASN A 69 -8.90 -12.42 1.40
N VAL A 70 -7.99 -11.47 1.24
CA VAL A 70 -8.33 -10.05 1.03
C VAL A 70 -9.14 -9.88 -0.25
N VAL A 71 -8.73 -10.53 -1.36
CA VAL A 71 -9.50 -10.51 -2.61
C VAL A 71 -10.91 -11.08 -2.42
N ASN A 72 -11.05 -12.20 -1.70
CA ASN A 72 -12.36 -12.78 -1.42
C ASN A 72 -13.25 -11.87 -0.57
N GLU A 73 -12.68 -11.13 0.39
CA GLU A 73 -13.44 -10.12 1.14
C GLU A 73 -14.03 -9.06 0.22
N TYR A 74 -13.23 -8.51 -0.71
CA TYR A 74 -13.72 -7.55 -1.70
C TYR A 74 -14.85 -8.11 -2.57
N VAL A 75 -14.73 -9.36 -3.03
CA VAL A 75 -15.78 -10.02 -3.82
C VAL A 75 -17.06 -10.21 -3.01
N LEU A 76 -16.94 -10.56 -1.72
CA LEU A 76 -18.09 -10.74 -0.84
C LEU A 76 -18.77 -9.41 -0.50
N GLU A 77 -18.00 -8.36 -0.26
CA GLU A 77 -18.53 -7.01 -0.04
C GLU A 77 -19.32 -6.51 -1.25
N ASP A 78 -18.76 -6.67 -2.46
CA ASP A 78 -19.45 -6.31 -3.70
C ASP A 78 -20.75 -7.11 -3.89
N TYR A 79 -20.71 -8.43 -3.63
CA TYR A 79 -21.91 -9.26 -3.69
C TYR A 79 -22.99 -8.83 -2.69
N VAL A 80 -22.60 -8.49 -1.47
CA VAL A 80 -23.51 -8.01 -0.42
C VAL A 80 -24.16 -6.69 -0.82
N ASP A 81 -23.40 -5.80 -1.46
CA ASP A 81 -23.87 -4.49 -1.93
C ASP A 81 -24.85 -4.63 -3.09
N ALA A 82 -24.54 -5.51 -4.05
CA ALA A 82 -25.39 -5.81 -5.19
C ALA A 82 -26.68 -6.54 -4.79
N SER A 83 -26.67 -7.31 -3.69
CA SER A 83 -27.78 -8.19 -3.28
C SER A 83 -28.78 -7.54 -2.31
N ASP A 84 -28.65 -6.25 -1.99
CA ASP A 84 -29.45 -5.52 -0.97
C ASP A 84 -29.43 -6.18 0.41
N LEU A 85 -28.46 -7.07 0.68
CA LEU A 85 -28.35 -7.85 1.91
C LEU A 85 -28.04 -6.96 3.13
N ARG A 86 -27.42 -5.79 2.91
CA ARG A 86 -27.21 -4.78 3.95
C ARG A 86 -28.51 -4.27 4.58
N ARG A 87 -29.66 -4.49 3.93
CA ARG A 87 -30.97 -4.07 4.45
C ARG A 87 -31.75 -5.17 5.16
N ASP A 88 -31.22 -6.41 5.23
CA ASP A 88 -31.87 -7.47 5.99
C ASP A 88 -31.50 -7.37 7.49
N PRO A 89 -32.43 -6.95 8.36
CA PRO A 89 -32.16 -6.79 9.79
C PRO A 89 -31.78 -8.11 10.49
N LYS A 90 -31.98 -9.27 9.87
CA LYS A 90 -31.56 -10.57 10.42
C LYS A 90 -30.07 -10.84 10.26
N LEU A 91 -29.39 -10.12 9.36
CA LEU A 91 -27.96 -10.25 9.11
C LEU A 91 -27.13 -9.17 9.82
N MET A 92 -27.78 -8.23 10.51
CA MET A 92 -27.16 -7.10 11.23
C MET A 92 -27.20 -7.23 12.75
N ALA A 93 -27.64 -8.37 13.29
CA ALA A 93 -27.73 -8.67 14.72
C ALA A 93 -26.61 -9.61 15.16
#